data_AF-A0A673Z3H7-F1
#
_entry.id   AF-A0A673Z3H7-F1
#
_cell.length_a   1.000
_cell.length_b   1.000
_cell.length_c   1.000
_cell.angle_alpha   90.00
_cell.angle_beta   90.00
_cell.angle_gamma   90.00
#
_symmetry.space_group_name_H-M   'P 1'
#
loop_
_entity.id
_entity.type
_entity.pdbx_description
1 polymer ?
#
loop_
_entity_poly.entity_id
_entity_poly.type
_entity_poly.pdbx_seq_one_letter_code
_entity_poly.pdbx_strand_id
1 'polypeptide(L)'
;MSGQRRRTRTVQANRQATNRQIMAQDGISHNSSVIFMNVLLQQTTTPGSTPKKQEEASPVVEKHCLVQLNPIPVFYRPLSVRVALTGLEIWSDQDKIQVDKSPSNTLNRFLEWRTRELLPRLRHDNAQLIMGESFDGTTVGMASQSSMCSKDRSGGVNVDHLVSVLGVASTIAHELGHNLGMNHDTADRRCQCQNEPRLGGCIMEPSTGFMPGQLFSSCSARDLSLSLLHGGGMCLFNVPQPEKLLGGPRCGNLYVEKGEECDCGLLDECNDPCCNATTCKLVPGAQCSSDGICCDNCKLRTGGWMCRQPLGECDLPEHCTGTSPYCPPNVFRQNGEPCEEASSYCYSGVCASFNTQCQMLWGPNSTRAPPVCFSSVNKQGNKYGNCGQMPNGTYIPCSNKDVHCGRLQCQGGNDRPLLGTSAEILTTKVKFNYSDFVCRGTYFHLGDDVSDPAMVAQGTACGLDKACWNQRCQDVSLFGVDDCQSKCNGHGVCNSNKNCHCDVGWAPPDCRYTGHGGSVDSGPARAPRGTSPFLCEVVLGEGERETVAPSDDTPRQGQTEGYLQPPTYHPETRLSIAHKDLRHGTTQGGCQPRQEDHVSDSTHFK
;
A
#
# COMPACT_ATOMS: atom_id res chain seq x y z
N MET A 1 -3.38 -18.97 -47.01
CA MET A 1 -3.11 -17.72 -46.24
C MET A 1 -4.23 -17.31 -45.26
N SER A 2 -5.23 -18.16 -44.91
CA SER A 2 -6.22 -17.83 -43.84
C SER A 2 -6.04 -18.61 -42.53
N GLY A 3 -5.20 -19.66 -42.51
CA GLY A 3 -4.96 -20.50 -41.31
C GLY A 3 -3.94 -19.96 -40.30
N GLN A 4 -3.04 -19.06 -40.71
CA GLN A 4 -1.99 -18.49 -39.84
C GLN A 4 -2.44 -17.25 -39.04
N ARG A 5 -3.50 -16.55 -39.46
CA ARG A 5 -4.07 -15.40 -38.73
C ARG A 5 -4.98 -15.79 -37.55
N ARG A 6 -5.51 -17.03 -37.53
CA ARG A 6 -6.29 -17.54 -36.38
C ARG A 6 -5.39 -18.03 -35.24
N ARG A 7 -4.22 -18.62 -35.53
CA ARG A 7 -3.28 -19.07 -34.48
C ARG A 7 -2.59 -17.93 -33.72
N THR A 8 -2.38 -16.77 -34.34
CA THR A 8 -1.79 -15.61 -33.66
C THR A 8 -2.77 -14.88 -32.73
N ARG A 9 -4.08 -14.87 -33.04
CA ARG A 9 -5.11 -14.30 -32.14
C ARG A 9 -5.34 -15.15 -30.88
N THR A 10 -5.25 -16.48 -30.97
CA THR A 10 -5.41 -17.38 -29.81
C THR A 10 -4.20 -17.37 -28.88
N VAL A 11 -2.99 -17.09 -29.41
CA VAL A 11 -1.75 -16.98 -28.60
C VAL A 11 -1.66 -15.62 -27.88
N GLN A 12 -2.26 -14.55 -28.41
CA GLN A 12 -2.37 -13.25 -27.73
C GLN A 12 -3.37 -13.27 -26.57
N ALA A 13 -4.52 -13.94 -26.73
CA ALA A 13 -5.51 -14.13 -25.66
C ALA A 13 -4.96 -15.03 -24.53
N ASN A 14 -4.17 -16.06 -24.86
CA ASN A 14 -3.53 -16.91 -23.85
C ASN A 14 -2.38 -16.22 -23.09
N ARG A 15 -1.70 -15.22 -23.67
CA ARG A 15 -0.65 -14.44 -22.98
C ARG A 15 -1.20 -13.40 -22.00
N GLN A 16 -2.36 -12.80 -22.29
CA GLN A 16 -3.08 -11.96 -21.33
C GLN A 16 -3.63 -12.79 -20.16
N ALA A 17 -4.02 -14.05 -20.40
CA ALA A 17 -4.41 -14.98 -19.35
C ALA A 17 -3.22 -15.45 -18.47
N THR A 18 -2.02 -15.61 -19.05
CA THR A 18 -0.82 -16.02 -18.26
C THR A 18 -0.29 -14.92 -17.34
N ASN A 19 -0.40 -13.64 -17.74
CA ASN A 19 -0.06 -12.53 -16.84
C ASN A 19 -1.07 -12.37 -15.68
N ARG A 20 -2.35 -12.72 -15.89
CA ARG A 20 -3.32 -12.84 -14.78
C ARG A 20 -2.98 -14.02 -13.85
N GLN A 21 -2.39 -15.08 -14.40
CA GLN A 21 -2.06 -16.29 -13.63
C GLN A 21 -0.88 -16.12 -12.68
N ILE A 22 0.11 -15.28 -13.01
CA ILE A 22 1.23 -14.97 -12.11
C ILE A 22 0.75 -14.08 -10.95
N MET A 23 -0.16 -13.13 -11.20
CA MET A 23 -0.79 -12.33 -10.12
C MET A 23 -1.76 -13.16 -9.27
N ALA A 24 -2.37 -14.22 -9.83
CA ALA A 24 -3.31 -15.09 -9.13
C ALA A 24 -2.65 -16.22 -8.31
N GLN A 25 -1.40 -16.60 -8.61
CA GLN A 25 -0.72 -17.71 -7.91
C GLN A 25 -0.11 -17.30 -6.55
N ASP A 26 0.16 -16.01 -6.34
CA ASP A 26 0.77 -15.49 -5.10
C ASP A 26 -0.23 -14.72 -4.20
N GLY A 27 -1.55 -14.91 -4.37
CA GLY A 27 -2.56 -14.28 -3.50
C GLY A 27 -2.72 -12.76 -3.67
N ILE A 28 -1.99 -12.13 -4.60
CA ILE A 28 -2.20 -10.72 -5.04
C ILE A 28 -3.38 -10.71 -6.04
N SER A 29 -4.52 -11.23 -5.60
CA SER A 29 -5.76 -11.26 -6.36
C SER A 29 -6.26 -9.83 -6.59
N HIS A 30 -6.24 -9.34 -7.84
CA HIS A 30 -7.11 -8.28 -8.36
C HIS A 30 -7.32 -7.02 -7.50
N ASN A 31 -6.40 -6.69 -6.60
CA ASN A 31 -6.51 -5.54 -5.73
C ASN A 31 -5.96 -4.32 -6.46
N SER A 32 -6.82 -3.34 -6.68
CA SER A 32 -6.35 -2.00 -7.02
C SER A 32 -5.70 -1.39 -5.78
N SER A 33 -4.37 -1.28 -5.74
CA SER A 33 -3.71 -0.46 -4.72
C SER A 33 -4.06 1.01 -4.98
N VAL A 34 -4.50 1.73 -3.95
CA VAL A 34 -4.82 3.16 -4.05
C VAL A 34 -3.75 3.94 -3.31
N ILE A 35 -3.10 4.85 -4.02
CA ILE A 35 -2.08 5.77 -3.50
C ILE A 35 -2.73 7.10 -3.16
N PHE A 36 -2.59 7.51 -1.90
CA PHE A 36 -2.88 8.86 -1.44
C PHE A 36 -1.69 9.76 -1.68
N MET A 37 -1.79 10.62 -2.68
CA MET A 37 -0.77 11.59 -2.99
C MET A 37 -1.25 12.99 -2.59
N ASN A 38 -0.50 13.63 -1.70
CA ASN A 38 -0.55 15.08 -1.57
C ASN A 38 0.47 15.69 -2.52
N VAL A 39 0.07 16.71 -3.26
CA VAL A 39 1.01 17.47 -4.08
C VAL A 39 1.19 18.82 -3.43
N LEU A 40 2.44 19.25 -3.31
CA LEU A 40 2.80 20.53 -2.77
C LEU A 40 3.52 21.34 -3.82
N LEU A 41 3.15 22.60 -3.87
CA LEU A 41 3.60 23.54 -4.87
C LEU A 41 4.39 24.63 -4.20
N GLN A 42 5.59 24.80 -4.70
CA GLN A 42 6.37 25.98 -4.41
C GLN A 42 6.20 26.96 -5.56
N GLN A 43 5.42 28.00 -5.31
CA GLN A 43 5.44 29.16 -6.18
C GLN A 43 6.68 29.97 -5.81
N THR A 44 7.68 30.01 -6.68
CA THR A 44 8.81 30.93 -6.48
C THR A 44 8.25 32.35 -6.39
N THR A 45 8.40 32.97 -5.23
CA THR A 45 8.09 34.39 -5.08
C THR A 45 8.98 35.12 -6.08
N THR A 46 8.38 35.79 -7.08
CA THR A 46 9.19 36.68 -7.93
C THR A 46 9.73 37.78 -7.02
N PRO A 47 11.05 38.01 -6.96
CA PRO A 47 11.59 39.08 -6.13
C PRO A 47 10.94 40.41 -6.51
N GLY A 48 10.11 40.96 -5.61
CA GLY A 48 9.36 42.22 -5.83
C GLY A 48 7.85 42.10 -6.07
N SER A 49 7.23 40.92 -6.05
CA SER A 49 5.76 40.79 -6.07
C SER A 49 5.13 41.20 -4.73
N THR A 50 4.11 42.05 -4.75
CA THR A 50 3.36 42.44 -3.53
C THR A 50 2.38 41.34 -3.10
N PRO A 51 2.06 41.21 -1.79
CA PRO A 51 1.13 40.19 -1.29
C PRO A 51 -0.23 40.18 -2.01
N LYS A 52 -0.73 41.36 -2.40
CA LYS A 52 -1.98 41.50 -3.18
C LYS A 52 -1.91 40.89 -4.58
N LYS A 53 -0.76 40.94 -5.26
CA LYS A 53 -0.59 40.30 -6.59
C LYS A 53 -0.46 38.78 -6.48
N GLN A 54 0.01 38.26 -5.34
CA GLN A 54 0.05 36.82 -5.06
C GLN A 54 -1.33 36.26 -4.72
N GLU A 55 -2.14 37.02 -3.97
CA GLU A 55 -3.53 36.66 -3.66
C GLU A 55 -4.41 36.57 -4.92
N GLU A 56 -4.22 37.48 -5.88
CA GLU A 56 -4.90 37.44 -7.19
C GLU A 56 -4.39 36.31 -8.13
N ALA A 57 -3.14 35.87 -7.97
CA ALA A 57 -2.55 34.79 -8.77
C ALA A 57 -2.93 33.38 -8.27
N SER A 58 -3.32 33.24 -7.00
CA SER A 58 -3.58 31.96 -6.34
C SER A 58 -4.57 31.04 -7.11
N PRO A 59 -5.74 31.52 -7.60
CA PRO A 59 -6.70 30.66 -8.32
C PRO A 59 -6.19 30.23 -9.70
N VAL A 60 -5.32 31.02 -10.33
CA VAL A 60 -4.74 30.72 -11.64
C VAL A 60 -3.66 29.65 -11.50
N VAL A 61 -2.83 29.77 -10.47
CA VAL A 61 -1.79 28.78 -10.12
C VAL A 61 -2.44 27.46 -9.73
N GLU A 62 -3.46 27.49 -8.88
CA GLU A 62 -4.22 26.30 -8.50
C GLU A 62 -4.79 25.57 -9.73
N LYS A 63 -5.45 26.30 -10.64
CA LYS A 63 -5.96 25.71 -11.88
C LYS A 63 -4.86 25.15 -12.77
N HIS A 64 -3.74 25.87 -12.91
CA HIS A 64 -2.61 25.41 -13.72
C HIS A 64 -2.06 24.08 -13.20
N CYS A 65 -1.93 23.96 -11.89
CA CYS A 65 -1.40 22.76 -11.27
C CYS A 65 -2.38 21.59 -11.32
N LEU A 66 -3.68 21.82 -11.10
CA LEU A 66 -4.68 20.77 -11.29
C LEU A 66 -4.63 20.21 -12.72
N VAL A 67 -4.39 21.06 -13.73
CA VAL A 67 -4.19 20.63 -15.12
C VAL A 67 -2.95 19.75 -15.29
N GLN A 68 -1.83 20.08 -14.62
CA GLN A 68 -0.61 19.26 -14.59
C GLN A 68 -0.80 17.92 -13.89
N LEU A 69 -1.68 17.83 -12.89
CA LEU A 69 -1.86 16.60 -12.10
C LEU A 69 -2.89 15.63 -12.71
N ASN A 70 -3.83 16.12 -13.50
CA ASN A 70 -4.88 15.32 -14.14
C ASN A 70 -4.39 14.07 -14.91
N PRO A 71 -3.25 14.08 -15.62
CA PRO A 71 -2.78 12.89 -16.35
C PRO A 71 -2.23 11.78 -15.44
N ILE A 72 -1.76 12.10 -14.24
CA ILE A 72 -1.02 11.14 -13.38
C ILE A 72 -1.86 9.90 -13.05
N PRO A 73 -3.12 10.01 -12.59
CA PRO A 73 -3.95 8.82 -12.34
C PRO A 73 -4.11 7.93 -13.56
N VAL A 74 -4.19 8.52 -14.76
CA VAL A 74 -4.35 7.77 -16.03
C VAL A 74 -3.10 6.94 -16.34
N PHE A 75 -1.90 7.48 -16.10
CA PHE A 75 -0.64 6.75 -16.32
C PHE A 75 -0.50 5.51 -15.44
N TYR A 76 -1.07 5.53 -14.23
CA TYR A 76 -0.98 4.43 -13.27
C TYR A 76 -2.10 3.37 -13.41
N ARG A 77 -3.22 3.70 -14.06
CA ARG A 77 -4.34 2.76 -14.29
C ARG A 77 -3.90 1.40 -14.88
N PRO A 78 -3.02 1.32 -15.92
CA PRO A 78 -2.57 0.03 -16.47
C PRO A 78 -1.83 -0.86 -15.47
N LEU A 79 -1.25 -0.28 -14.41
CA LEU A 79 -0.58 -1.00 -13.33
C LEU A 79 -1.54 -1.40 -12.21
N SER A 80 -2.85 -1.17 -12.37
CA SER A 80 -3.86 -1.35 -11.30
C SER A 80 -3.57 -0.51 -10.05
N VAL A 81 -2.95 0.65 -10.25
CA VAL A 81 -2.67 1.63 -9.19
C VAL A 81 -3.57 2.84 -9.42
N ARG A 82 -4.31 3.25 -8.40
CA ARG A 82 -5.11 4.48 -8.44
C ARG A 82 -4.38 5.58 -7.68
N VAL A 83 -4.12 6.72 -8.31
CA VAL A 83 -3.54 7.88 -7.62
C VAL A 83 -4.67 8.84 -7.25
N ALA A 84 -4.84 9.10 -5.96
CA ALA A 84 -5.82 10.00 -5.41
C ALA A 84 -5.14 11.28 -4.92
N LEU A 85 -5.54 12.43 -5.47
CA LEU A 85 -5.04 13.73 -5.06
C LEU A 85 -5.82 14.23 -3.85
N THR A 86 -5.20 14.19 -2.66
CA THR A 86 -5.89 14.49 -1.38
C THR A 86 -5.64 15.88 -0.81
N GLY A 87 -4.73 16.63 -1.42
CA GLY A 87 -4.31 17.92 -0.88
C GLY A 87 -3.36 18.65 -1.81
N LEU A 88 -3.55 19.96 -1.86
CA LEU A 88 -2.73 20.91 -2.61
C LEU A 88 -2.37 22.06 -1.67
N GLU A 89 -1.07 22.32 -1.53
CA GLU A 89 -0.58 23.46 -0.75
C GLU A 89 0.33 24.31 -1.61
N ILE A 90 0.03 25.61 -1.68
CA ILE A 90 0.83 26.59 -2.42
C ILE A 90 1.57 27.45 -1.40
N TRP A 91 2.89 27.47 -1.45
CA TRP A 91 3.73 28.35 -0.63
C TRP A 91 3.74 29.78 -1.20
N SER A 92 2.63 30.50 -1.02
CA SER A 92 2.43 31.85 -1.58
C SER A 92 3.14 32.95 -0.80
N ASP A 93 3.42 32.72 0.48
CA ASP A 93 4.06 33.69 1.38
C ASP A 93 5.59 33.60 1.32
N GLN A 94 6.13 32.40 1.59
CA GLN A 94 7.55 32.11 1.53
C GLN A 94 7.78 30.60 1.45
N ASP A 95 8.94 30.23 0.90
CA ASP A 95 9.39 28.85 0.87
C ASP A 95 9.53 28.28 2.29
N LYS A 96 9.03 27.06 2.50
CA LYS A 96 9.13 26.38 3.81
C LYS A 96 10.43 25.60 3.98
N ILE A 97 11.20 25.47 2.89
CA ILE A 97 12.54 24.87 2.86
C ILE A 97 13.47 25.74 2.02
N GLN A 98 14.77 25.60 2.24
CA GLN A 98 15.76 26.15 1.32
C GLN A 98 15.88 25.25 0.08
N VAL A 99 15.48 25.76 -1.09
CA VAL A 99 15.71 25.10 -2.37
C VAL A 99 17.13 25.38 -2.85
N ASP A 100 17.79 24.32 -3.28
CA ASP A 100 19.17 24.31 -3.75
C ASP A 100 19.22 23.80 -5.20
N LYS A 101 20.27 24.16 -5.93
CA LYS A 101 20.52 23.60 -7.26
C LYS A 101 20.85 22.12 -7.21
N SER A 102 21.23 21.59 -6.04
CA SER A 102 21.34 20.16 -5.80
C SER A 102 19.96 19.50 -5.58
N PRO A 103 19.55 18.54 -6.43
CA PRO A 103 18.30 17.81 -6.25
C PRO A 103 18.26 17.01 -4.93
N SER A 104 19.39 16.41 -4.55
CA SER A 104 19.52 15.63 -3.31
C SER A 104 19.34 16.49 -2.06
N ASN A 105 19.99 17.65 -2.00
CA ASN A 105 19.83 18.56 -0.85
C ASN A 105 18.38 19.04 -0.71
N THR A 106 17.76 19.38 -1.85
CA THR A 106 16.36 19.84 -1.89
C THR A 106 15.39 18.74 -1.47
N LEU A 107 15.54 17.51 -2.00
CA LEU A 107 14.73 16.35 -1.60
C LEU A 107 14.86 16.06 -0.10
N ASN A 108 16.07 16.03 0.44
CA ASN A 108 16.30 15.75 1.86
C ASN A 108 15.62 16.80 2.76
N ARG A 109 15.74 18.09 2.43
CA ARG A 109 15.06 19.17 3.17
C ARG A 109 13.53 19.07 3.06
N PHE A 110 13.02 18.76 1.87
CA PHE A 110 11.58 18.57 1.65
C PHE A 110 11.01 17.42 2.48
N LEU A 111 11.70 16.28 2.50
CA LEU A 111 11.29 15.10 3.26
C LEU A 111 11.37 15.34 4.79
N GLU A 112 12.39 16.06 5.27
CA GLU A 112 12.49 16.49 6.67
C GLU A 112 11.31 17.39 7.06
N TRP A 113 10.99 18.39 6.21
CA TRP A 113 9.83 19.27 6.41
C TRP A 113 8.51 18.49 6.36
N ARG A 114 8.33 17.59 5.38
CA ARG A 114 7.16 16.71 5.29
C ARG A 114 6.94 15.96 6.61
N THR A 115 8.02 15.43 7.17
CA THR A 115 8.00 14.63 8.39
C THR A 115 7.61 15.45 9.62
N ARG A 116 8.14 16.67 9.75
CA ARG A 116 7.96 17.52 10.94
C ARG A 116 6.71 18.37 10.90
N GLU A 117 6.31 18.84 9.73
CA GLU A 117 5.28 19.87 9.57
C GLU A 117 4.04 19.37 8.83
N LEU A 118 4.17 18.65 7.71
CA LEU A 118 3.03 18.22 6.89
C LEU A 118 2.30 17.00 7.45
N LEU A 119 3.03 15.93 7.79
CA LEU A 119 2.42 14.69 8.28
C LEU A 119 1.58 14.88 9.55
N PRO A 120 1.98 15.71 10.55
CA PRO A 120 1.16 15.92 11.74
C PRO A 120 -0.19 16.59 11.49
N ARG A 121 -0.31 17.40 10.44
CA ARG A 121 -1.54 18.16 10.12
C ARG A 121 -2.39 17.50 9.04
N LEU A 122 -1.78 16.72 8.13
CA LEU A 122 -2.49 16.10 7.01
C LEU A 122 -1.91 14.71 6.72
N ARG A 123 -2.70 13.67 6.96
CA ARG A 123 -2.33 12.28 6.64
C ARG A 123 -2.35 12.05 5.12
N HIS A 124 -1.28 11.44 4.61
CA HIS A 124 -1.10 11.07 3.20
C HIS A 124 0.01 10.02 3.06
N ASP A 125 0.03 9.27 1.95
CA ASP A 125 1.04 8.22 1.73
C ASP A 125 2.32 8.80 1.18
N ASN A 126 2.21 9.75 0.24
CA ASN A 126 3.31 10.33 -0.50
C ASN A 126 3.12 11.83 -0.71
N ALA A 127 4.23 12.58 -0.73
CA ALA A 127 4.22 14.01 -1.03
C ALA A 127 5.16 14.34 -2.20
N GLN A 128 4.70 15.14 -3.15
CA GLN A 128 5.51 15.59 -4.29
C GLN A 128 5.64 17.11 -4.27
N LEU A 129 6.86 17.64 -4.28
CA LEU A 129 7.13 19.07 -4.41
C LEU A 129 7.30 19.42 -5.89
N ILE A 130 6.62 20.46 -6.38
CA ILE A 130 6.85 21.03 -7.72
C ILE A 130 7.45 22.43 -7.56
N MET A 131 8.55 22.68 -8.26
CA MET A 131 9.34 23.90 -8.13
C MET A 131 9.56 24.57 -9.49
N GLY A 132 9.49 25.89 -9.54
CA GLY A 132 9.82 26.66 -10.75
C GLY A 132 11.32 26.82 -11.02
N GLU A 133 12.17 26.52 -10.05
CA GLU A 133 13.63 26.57 -10.23
C GLU A 133 14.18 25.28 -10.85
N SER A 134 15.17 25.42 -11.74
CA SER A 134 15.93 24.28 -12.27
C SER A 134 17.06 23.84 -11.34
N PHE A 135 17.35 22.54 -11.35
CA PHE A 135 18.57 21.97 -10.77
C PHE A 135 19.79 22.17 -11.67
N ASP A 136 20.98 21.92 -11.11
CA ASP A 136 22.21 21.80 -11.89
C ASP A 136 22.20 20.50 -12.70
N GLY A 137 22.69 20.55 -13.94
CA GLY A 137 22.73 19.40 -14.84
C GLY A 137 21.42 19.18 -15.60
N THR A 138 21.09 17.91 -15.85
CA THR A 138 19.90 17.52 -16.64
C THR A 138 18.77 16.97 -15.76
N THR A 139 18.95 16.96 -14.44
CA THR A 139 17.96 16.43 -13.50
C THR A 139 16.74 17.31 -13.45
N VAL A 140 15.56 16.70 -13.59
CA VAL A 140 14.27 17.40 -13.58
C VAL A 140 13.36 16.92 -12.46
N GLY A 141 13.77 15.88 -11.74
CA GLY A 141 13.08 15.37 -10.56
C GLY A 141 14.05 14.54 -9.71
N MET A 142 13.69 14.31 -8.45
CA MET A 142 14.37 13.32 -7.62
C MET A 142 13.43 12.73 -6.57
N ALA A 143 13.50 11.42 -6.35
CA ALA A 143 12.73 10.70 -5.35
C ALA A 143 13.56 9.65 -4.60
N SER A 144 13.08 9.24 -3.41
CA SER A 144 13.68 8.08 -2.73
C SER A 144 13.15 6.78 -3.32
N GLN A 145 14.01 5.81 -3.64
CA GLN A 145 13.56 4.52 -4.16
C GLN A 145 12.90 3.66 -3.07
N SER A 146 11.86 2.89 -3.44
CA SER A 146 11.18 1.92 -2.56
C SER A 146 10.82 2.52 -1.20
N SER A 147 10.33 3.74 -1.23
CA SER A 147 10.13 4.58 -0.05
C SER A 147 8.66 4.89 0.21
N MET A 148 7.76 4.42 -0.65
CA MET A 148 6.32 4.54 -0.44
C MET A 148 5.94 4.08 0.98
N CYS A 149 5.00 4.78 1.60
CA CYS A 149 4.59 4.59 3.01
C CYS A 149 5.63 4.94 4.09
N SER A 150 6.90 5.20 3.72
CA SER A 150 7.89 5.68 4.68
C SER A 150 7.50 7.05 5.22
N LYS A 151 7.58 7.19 6.55
CA LYS A 151 7.37 8.47 7.22
C LYS A 151 8.36 9.53 6.77
N ASP A 152 9.63 9.15 6.60
CA ASP A 152 10.75 10.04 6.35
C ASP A 152 11.22 10.08 4.89
N ARG A 153 10.78 9.13 4.04
CA ARG A 153 11.29 9.03 2.66
C ARG A 153 10.23 9.03 1.56
N SER A 154 8.94 8.89 1.89
CA SER A 154 7.86 8.81 0.88
C SER A 154 7.57 10.18 0.26
N GLY A 155 8.33 10.52 -0.78
CA GLY A 155 8.12 11.71 -1.57
C GLY A 155 9.17 11.93 -2.65
N GLY A 156 8.97 13.00 -3.41
CA GLY A 156 9.84 13.44 -4.49
C GLY A 156 9.79 14.94 -4.70
N VAL A 157 10.76 15.45 -5.45
CA VAL A 157 10.86 16.86 -5.88
C VAL A 157 10.90 16.89 -7.39
N ASN A 158 10.24 17.88 -8.00
CA ASN A 158 10.00 17.93 -9.45
C ASN A 158 10.17 19.37 -9.94
N VAL A 159 10.80 19.54 -11.10
CA VAL A 159 10.91 20.83 -11.77
C VAL A 159 9.67 21.04 -12.65
N ASP A 160 9.09 22.23 -12.59
CA ASP A 160 8.07 22.66 -13.53
C ASP A 160 8.73 22.97 -14.87
N HIS A 161 8.46 22.14 -15.88
CA HIS A 161 9.02 22.28 -17.22
C HIS A 161 8.49 23.52 -17.96
N LEU A 162 7.47 24.23 -17.45
CA LEU A 162 6.79 25.42 -18.00
C LEU A 162 6.15 25.27 -19.40
N VAL A 163 6.75 24.47 -20.28
CA VAL A 163 6.37 24.31 -21.69
C VAL A 163 5.47 23.10 -21.96
N SER A 164 5.39 22.15 -21.01
CA SER A 164 4.63 20.90 -21.21
C SER A 164 3.97 20.40 -19.92
N VAL A 165 2.65 20.49 -19.88
CA VAL A 165 1.79 19.90 -18.83
C VAL A 165 2.04 18.39 -18.71
N LEU A 166 2.15 17.68 -19.85
CA LEU A 166 2.44 16.26 -19.88
C LEU A 166 3.86 15.94 -19.41
N GLY A 167 4.81 16.85 -19.61
CA GLY A 167 6.18 16.71 -19.12
C GLY A 167 6.25 16.70 -17.61
N VAL A 168 5.58 17.67 -16.97
CA VAL A 168 5.48 17.73 -15.50
C VAL A 168 4.77 16.50 -14.95
N ALA A 169 3.62 16.13 -15.53
CA ALA A 169 2.88 14.95 -15.13
C ALA A 169 3.71 13.65 -15.23
N SER A 170 4.47 13.49 -16.32
CA SER A 170 5.36 12.34 -16.52
C SER A 170 6.52 12.34 -15.54
N THR A 171 7.06 13.51 -15.18
CA THR A 171 8.14 13.62 -14.19
C THR A 171 7.64 13.18 -12.82
N ILE A 172 6.49 13.71 -12.38
CA ILE A 172 5.88 13.30 -11.10
C ILE A 172 5.55 11.80 -11.12
N ALA A 173 5.05 11.29 -12.24
CA ALA A 173 4.80 9.86 -12.38
C ALA A 173 6.08 9.02 -12.32
N HIS A 174 7.19 9.51 -12.87
CA HIS A 174 8.51 8.89 -12.77
C HIS A 174 9.00 8.83 -11.32
N GLU A 175 8.97 9.97 -10.63
CA GLU A 175 9.41 10.08 -9.23
C GLU A 175 8.54 9.25 -8.27
N LEU A 176 7.23 9.24 -8.48
CA LEU A 176 6.32 8.36 -7.75
C LEU A 176 6.61 6.88 -8.06
N GLY A 177 7.06 6.58 -9.29
CA GLY A 177 7.49 5.25 -9.72
C GLY A 177 8.69 4.76 -8.92
N HIS A 178 9.69 5.62 -8.72
CA HIS A 178 10.82 5.34 -7.82
C HIS A 178 10.35 5.09 -6.39
N ASN A 179 9.45 5.91 -5.85
CA ASN A 179 8.90 5.68 -4.51
C ASN A 179 8.23 4.30 -4.40
N LEU A 180 7.57 3.84 -5.46
CA LEU A 180 6.97 2.50 -5.57
C LEU A 180 7.97 1.38 -5.86
N GLY A 181 9.26 1.68 -5.99
CA GLY A 181 10.33 0.70 -6.18
C GLY A 181 10.64 0.37 -7.64
N MET A 182 10.11 1.12 -8.61
CA MET A 182 10.44 0.97 -10.02
C MET A 182 11.86 1.48 -10.28
N ASN A 183 12.61 0.79 -11.13
CA ASN A 183 13.91 1.26 -11.64
C ASN A 183 13.75 1.82 -13.04
N HIS A 184 14.81 2.47 -13.53
CA HIS A 184 14.85 2.91 -14.91
C HIS A 184 14.84 1.77 -15.94
N ASP A 185 14.29 2.08 -17.11
CA ASP A 185 14.22 1.21 -18.29
C ASP A 185 15.51 1.28 -19.12
N THR A 186 16.60 0.72 -18.62
CA THR A 186 17.88 0.76 -19.34
C THR A 186 17.99 -0.31 -20.44
N ALA A 187 18.85 -0.06 -21.43
CA ALA A 187 19.03 -0.93 -22.60
C ALA A 187 19.38 -2.39 -22.24
N ASP A 188 20.12 -2.61 -21.16
CA ASP A 188 20.51 -3.93 -20.68
C ASP A 188 19.36 -4.70 -20.01
N ARG A 189 18.34 -4.00 -19.47
CA ARG A 189 17.13 -4.63 -18.92
C ARG A 189 16.17 -5.14 -19.99
N ARG A 190 16.32 -4.69 -21.24
CA ARG A 190 15.50 -5.13 -22.40
C ARG A 190 14.00 -5.02 -22.14
N CYS A 191 13.58 -3.89 -21.57
CA CYS A 191 12.19 -3.63 -21.19
C CYS A 191 11.28 -3.47 -22.42
N GLN A 192 10.05 -3.98 -22.35
CA GLN A 192 9.07 -3.81 -23.40
C GLN A 192 8.22 -2.59 -23.10
N CYS A 193 8.27 -1.60 -23.99
CA CYS A 193 7.45 -0.40 -23.94
C CYS A 193 6.43 -0.46 -25.09
N GLN A 194 5.13 -0.53 -24.79
CA GLN A 194 4.07 -0.57 -25.82
C GLN A 194 3.70 0.83 -26.34
N ASN A 195 4.67 1.74 -26.42
CA ASN A 195 4.42 3.08 -26.91
C ASN A 195 4.56 3.12 -28.44
N GLU A 196 3.72 3.91 -29.11
CA GLU A 196 3.99 4.26 -30.51
C GLU A 196 5.34 4.97 -30.57
N PRO A 197 6.22 4.67 -31.55
CA PRO A 197 7.55 5.30 -31.64
C PRO A 197 7.55 6.84 -31.68
N ARG A 198 6.39 7.45 -31.94
CA ARG A 198 6.16 8.90 -31.98
C ARG A 198 5.74 9.51 -30.64
N LEU A 199 5.32 8.70 -29.66
CA LEU A 199 4.79 9.14 -28.35
C LEU A 199 5.88 9.25 -27.26
N GLY A 200 7.16 9.13 -27.61
CA GLY A 200 8.28 9.15 -26.67
C GLY A 200 8.59 7.76 -26.07
N GLY A 201 9.53 7.74 -25.12
CA GLY A 201 9.92 6.53 -24.40
C GLY A 201 8.87 6.08 -23.36
N CYS A 202 9.26 5.17 -22.48
CA CYS A 202 8.46 4.81 -21.30
C CYS A 202 8.70 5.82 -20.17
N ILE A 203 7.76 5.88 -19.20
CA ILE A 203 7.85 6.83 -18.07
C ILE A 203 9.17 6.67 -17.32
N MET A 204 9.64 5.43 -17.10
CA MET A 204 10.87 5.15 -16.36
C MET A 204 12.15 5.18 -17.22
N GLU A 205 12.14 5.76 -18.42
CA GLU A 205 13.41 5.98 -19.14
C GLU A 205 14.32 6.94 -18.35
N PRO A 206 15.65 6.68 -18.24
CA PRO A 206 16.56 7.52 -17.47
C PRO A 206 16.69 8.97 -17.98
N SER A 207 16.30 9.23 -19.22
CA SER A 207 16.40 10.54 -19.84
C SER A 207 15.11 10.88 -20.54
N THR A 208 14.52 12.01 -20.16
CA THR A 208 13.33 12.54 -20.83
C THR A 208 13.72 13.08 -22.21
N GLY A 209 13.24 12.43 -23.27
CA GLY A 209 13.29 13.00 -24.61
C GLY A 209 12.36 14.22 -24.75
N PHE A 210 12.34 14.84 -25.93
CA PHE A 210 11.45 15.97 -26.23
C PHE A 210 9.96 15.65 -25.97
N MET A 211 9.56 14.40 -26.21
CA MET A 211 8.23 13.88 -25.85
C MET A 211 8.34 13.05 -24.56
N PRO A 212 7.59 13.41 -23.50
CA PRO A 212 7.61 12.65 -22.24
C PRO A 212 6.93 11.29 -22.41
N GLY A 213 7.39 10.30 -21.63
CA GLY A 213 6.75 9.00 -21.57
C GLY A 213 5.35 9.08 -20.94
N GLN A 214 4.44 8.24 -21.41
CA GLN A 214 3.04 8.22 -20.91
C GLN A 214 2.58 6.82 -20.49
N LEU A 215 3.45 5.82 -20.66
CA LEU A 215 3.21 4.43 -20.31
C LEU A 215 4.39 3.87 -19.52
N PHE A 216 4.08 3.01 -18.55
CA PHE A 216 5.09 2.20 -17.86
C PHE A 216 5.47 0.98 -18.69
N SER A 217 6.71 0.50 -18.53
CA SER A 217 7.21 -0.66 -19.24
C SER A 217 6.82 -1.98 -18.54
N SER A 218 7.08 -3.10 -19.21
CA SER A 218 6.99 -4.43 -18.59
C SER A 218 7.91 -4.59 -17.38
N CYS A 219 9.05 -3.88 -17.35
CA CYS A 219 9.98 -3.91 -16.23
C CYS A 219 9.41 -3.16 -15.02
N SER A 220 8.83 -1.98 -15.24
CA SER A 220 8.23 -1.18 -14.16
C SER A 220 7.10 -1.94 -13.46
N ALA A 221 6.26 -2.65 -14.24
CA ALA A 221 5.20 -3.50 -13.67
C ALA A 221 5.74 -4.64 -12.79
N ARG A 222 6.86 -5.26 -13.21
CA ARG A 222 7.52 -6.31 -12.44
C ARG A 222 8.16 -5.75 -11.16
N ASP A 223 8.82 -4.61 -11.26
CA ASP A 223 9.47 -3.96 -10.12
C ASP A 223 8.43 -3.53 -9.07
N LEU A 224 7.29 -2.97 -9.49
CA LEU A 224 6.16 -2.67 -8.60
C LEU A 224 5.67 -3.94 -7.88
N SER A 225 5.49 -5.03 -8.60
CA SER A 225 5.03 -6.29 -8.02
C SER A 225 5.99 -6.82 -6.94
N LEU A 226 7.30 -6.74 -7.19
CA LEU A 226 8.34 -7.11 -6.23
C LEU A 226 8.35 -6.19 -5.00
N SER A 227 8.22 -4.87 -5.23
CA SER A 227 8.14 -3.88 -4.16
C SER A 227 6.95 -4.13 -3.22
N LEU A 228 5.76 -4.37 -3.78
CA LEU A 228 4.56 -4.70 -3.01
C LEU A 228 4.72 -6.01 -2.23
N LEU A 229 5.31 -7.04 -2.83
CA LEU A 229 5.59 -8.32 -2.17
C LEU A 229 6.50 -8.15 -0.95
N HIS A 230 7.46 -7.22 -1.01
CA HIS A 230 8.38 -6.92 0.09
C HIS A 230 7.84 -5.84 1.06
N GLY A 231 6.55 -5.51 0.99
CA GLY A 231 5.88 -4.59 1.91
C GLY A 231 6.05 -3.10 1.57
N GLY A 232 6.45 -2.76 0.34
CA GLY A 232 6.53 -1.37 -0.13
C GLY A 232 5.18 -0.64 -0.25
N GLY A 233 4.07 -1.33 0.00
CA GLY A 233 2.71 -0.81 -0.20
C GLY A 233 1.80 -0.83 1.03
N MET A 234 2.33 -0.94 2.25
CA MET A 234 1.51 -1.16 3.47
C MET A 234 0.43 -0.09 3.72
N CYS A 235 0.61 1.13 3.22
CA CYS A 235 -0.34 2.23 3.30
C CYS A 235 -1.29 2.34 2.10
N LEU A 236 -1.16 1.50 1.08
CA LEU A 236 -1.87 1.66 -0.21
C LEU A 236 -3.18 0.88 -0.31
N PHE A 237 -3.71 0.43 0.82
CA PHE A 237 -4.88 -0.46 0.90
C PHE A 237 -6.12 0.20 1.50
N ASN A 238 -6.07 1.49 1.83
CA ASN A 238 -7.26 2.26 2.19
C ASN A 238 -7.87 2.95 0.97
N VAL A 239 -9.18 3.20 1.03
CA VAL A 239 -9.93 3.98 0.02
C VAL A 239 -10.06 5.43 0.51
N PRO A 240 -9.92 6.46 -0.36
CA PRO A 240 -10.05 7.85 0.05
C PRO A 240 -11.37 8.13 0.71
N GLN A 241 -11.33 9.02 1.71
CA GLN A 241 -12.54 9.72 2.10
C GLN A 241 -12.89 10.72 0.98
N PRO A 242 -14.11 10.67 0.43
CA PRO A 242 -14.56 11.53 -0.66
C PRO A 242 -14.33 13.01 -0.44
N GLU A 243 -14.48 13.47 0.81
CA GLU A 243 -14.40 14.88 1.18
C GLU A 243 -12.98 15.45 1.05
N LYS A 244 -11.98 14.57 0.86
CA LYS A 244 -10.57 14.95 0.75
C LYS A 244 -10.07 15.00 -0.69
N LEU A 245 -10.86 14.55 -1.67
CA LEU A 245 -10.44 14.55 -3.07
C LEU A 245 -10.51 15.96 -3.66
N LEU A 246 -9.45 16.35 -4.36
CA LEU A 246 -9.39 17.63 -5.09
C LEU A 246 -10.17 17.54 -6.40
N GLY A 247 -10.91 18.61 -6.73
CA GLY A 247 -11.67 18.73 -7.99
C GLY A 247 -13.17 18.50 -7.88
N GLY A 248 -13.66 18.06 -6.70
CA GLY A 248 -15.07 17.83 -6.41
C GLY A 248 -15.66 16.58 -7.09
N PRO A 249 -16.92 16.19 -6.74
CA PRO A 249 -17.53 14.94 -7.19
C PRO A 249 -17.61 14.81 -8.70
N ARG A 250 -17.08 13.72 -9.27
CA ARG A 250 -17.08 13.48 -10.71
C ARG A 250 -17.26 12.00 -11.07
N CYS A 251 -18.51 11.66 -11.36
CA CYS A 251 -18.90 10.34 -11.85
C CYS A 251 -18.05 9.84 -13.03
N GLY A 252 -17.53 8.62 -12.88
CA GLY A 252 -16.69 7.90 -13.84
C GLY A 252 -15.19 8.06 -13.58
N ASN A 253 -14.79 8.54 -12.40
CA ASN A 253 -13.40 8.73 -12.01
C ASN A 253 -12.85 7.58 -11.13
N LEU A 254 -13.65 6.55 -10.84
CA LEU A 254 -13.35 5.36 -10.01
C LEU A 254 -13.32 5.63 -8.49
N TYR A 255 -13.83 6.77 -8.04
CA TYR A 255 -13.96 7.12 -6.62
C TYR A 255 -15.42 7.42 -6.30
N VAL A 256 -15.98 6.72 -5.31
CA VAL A 256 -17.36 6.99 -4.88
C VAL A 256 -17.38 8.29 -4.08
N GLU A 257 -17.80 9.38 -4.73
CA GLU A 257 -17.78 10.71 -4.11
C GLU A 257 -19.13 11.14 -3.52
N LYS A 258 -19.18 12.31 -2.85
CA LYS A 258 -20.42 12.81 -2.25
C LYS A 258 -21.52 12.96 -3.31
N GLY A 259 -22.59 12.18 -3.16
CA GLY A 259 -23.74 12.16 -4.08
C GLY A 259 -23.81 10.87 -4.92
N GLU A 260 -22.72 10.12 -4.99
CA GLU A 260 -22.60 8.86 -5.71
C GLU A 260 -22.80 7.66 -4.77
N GLU A 261 -23.24 6.53 -5.31
CA GLU A 261 -23.39 5.27 -4.57
C GLU A 261 -22.41 4.19 -5.07
N CYS A 262 -21.90 4.37 -6.28
CA CYS A 262 -20.89 3.53 -6.91
C CYS A 262 -20.20 4.31 -8.04
N ASP A 263 -18.96 3.95 -8.37
CA ASP A 263 -18.25 4.48 -9.54
C ASP A 263 -17.37 3.36 -10.12
N CYS A 264 -17.73 2.89 -11.31
CA CYS A 264 -17.03 1.84 -12.04
C CYS A 264 -16.21 2.37 -13.23
N GLY A 265 -15.99 3.68 -13.29
CA GLY A 265 -15.26 4.36 -14.36
C GLY A 265 -16.17 4.86 -15.47
N LEU A 266 -15.55 5.19 -16.61
CA LEU A 266 -16.28 5.67 -17.79
C LEU A 266 -17.19 4.60 -18.37
N LEU A 267 -18.21 5.00 -19.12
CA LEU A 267 -19.20 4.10 -19.71
C LEU A 267 -18.59 2.95 -20.51
N ASP A 268 -17.53 3.23 -21.28
CA ASP A 268 -16.86 2.22 -22.12
C ASP A 268 -15.92 1.29 -21.32
N GLU A 269 -15.56 1.67 -20.09
CA GLU A 269 -14.64 0.94 -19.21
C GLU A 269 -15.40 0.11 -18.15
N CYS A 270 -16.60 0.56 -17.77
CA CYS A 270 -17.39 -0.06 -16.71
C CYS A 270 -17.96 -1.41 -17.13
N ASN A 271 -17.53 -2.45 -16.41
CA ASN A 271 -18.05 -3.82 -16.55
C ASN A 271 -18.81 -4.28 -15.28
N ASP A 272 -19.13 -3.36 -14.37
CA ASP A 272 -19.80 -3.65 -13.11
C ASP A 272 -21.33 -3.77 -13.31
N PRO A 273 -21.94 -4.95 -13.15
CA PRO A 273 -23.38 -5.12 -13.30
C PRO A 273 -24.19 -4.47 -12.16
N CYS A 274 -23.53 -4.11 -11.06
CA CYS A 274 -24.14 -3.52 -9.88
C CYS A 274 -24.21 -1.99 -9.95
N CYS A 275 -23.50 -1.35 -10.88
CA CYS A 275 -23.37 0.09 -10.97
C CYS A 275 -23.83 0.65 -12.32
N ASN A 276 -24.61 1.72 -12.29
CA ASN A 276 -24.96 2.48 -13.49
C ASN A 276 -23.90 3.55 -13.75
N ALA A 277 -23.00 3.29 -14.70
CA ALA A 277 -21.86 4.16 -15.04
C ALA A 277 -22.23 5.59 -15.46
N THR A 278 -23.45 5.84 -15.95
CA THR A 278 -23.87 7.19 -16.36
C THR A 278 -24.36 8.03 -15.19
N THR A 279 -24.85 7.38 -14.13
CA THR A 279 -25.47 8.06 -12.99
C THR A 279 -24.69 7.90 -11.69
N CYS A 280 -23.71 6.99 -11.65
CA CYS A 280 -22.97 6.61 -10.44
C CYS A 280 -23.90 6.20 -9.30
N LYS A 281 -24.96 5.47 -9.67
CA LYS A 281 -25.98 4.92 -8.77
C LYS A 281 -26.02 3.41 -8.83
N LEU A 282 -26.29 2.79 -7.68
CA LEU A 282 -26.46 1.35 -7.62
C LEU A 282 -27.72 0.94 -8.39
N VAL A 283 -27.65 -0.20 -9.06
CA VAL A 283 -28.84 -0.79 -9.70
C VAL A 283 -29.84 -1.26 -8.63
N PRO A 284 -31.15 -1.30 -8.93
CA PRO A 284 -32.15 -1.75 -7.96
C PRO A 284 -31.81 -3.11 -7.35
N GLY A 285 -31.75 -3.17 -6.02
CA GLY A 285 -31.45 -4.40 -5.27
C GLY A 285 -29.96 -4.64 -5.00
N ALA A 286 -29.04 -3.88 -5.59
CA ALA A 286 -27.63 -3.90 -5.22
C ALA A 286 -27.39 -3.19 -3.88
N GLN A 287 -26.45 -3.71 -3.09
CA GLN A 287 -25.96 -3.10 -1.85
C GLN A 287 -24.54 -2.55 -2.01
N CYS A 288 -23.85 -2.96 -3.07
CA CYS A 288 -22.46 -2.61 -3.34
C CYS A 288 -22.14 -2.76 -4.83
N SER A 289 -21.09 -2.06 -5.24
CA SER A 289 -20.43 -2.23 -6.54
C SER A 289 -19.58 -3.49 -6.56
N SER A 290 -19.49 -4.17 -7.71
CA SER A 290 -18.70 -5.40 -7.85
C SER A 290 -17.19 -5.20 -7.70
N ASP A 291 -16.70 -3.97 -7.76
CA ASP A 291 -15.27 -3.64 -7.57
C ASP A 291 -14.83 -3.72 -6.10
N GLY A 292 -15.79 -3.70 -5.16
CA GLY A 292 -15.49 -3.88 -3.73
C GLY A 292 -15.15 -5.33 -3.39
N ILE A 293 -13.99 -5.59 -2.79
CA ILE A 293 -13.56 -6.95 -2.37
C ILE A 293 -14.50 -7.60 -1.33
N CYS A 294 -15.20 -6.78 -0.54
CA CYS A 294 -16.24 -7.21 0.37
C CYS A 294 -17.64 -7.20 -0.26
N CYS A 295 -17.73 -7.17 -1.58
CA CYS A 295 -18.95 -7.36 -2.35
C CYS A 295 -18.93 -8.73 -3.06
N ASP A 296 -20.06 -9.42 -3.05
CA ASP A 296 -20.28 -10.67 -3.77
C ASP A 296 -21.67 -10.61 -4.40
N ASN A 297 -21.76 -10.72 -5.72
CA ASN A 297 -23.03 -10.66 -6.46
C ASN A 297 -23.91 -9.44 -6.08
N CYS A 298 -23.31 -8.26 -6.03
CA CYS A 298 -23.95 -7.01 -5.63
C CYS A 298 -24.49 -6.99 -4.18
N LYS A 299 -24.05 -7.92 -3.32
CA LYS A 299 -24.40 -8.01 -1.89
C LYS A 299 -23.15 -7.92 -1.03
N LEU A 300 -23.29 -7.32 0.16
CA LEU A 300 -22.17 -7.26 1.09
C LEU A 300 -21.84 -8.65 1.62
N ARG A 301 -20.55 -8.99 1.64
CA ARG A 301 -20.05 -10.19 2.32
C ARG A 301 -20.34 -10.06 3.81
N THR A 302 -20.63 -11.17 4.48
CA THR A 302 -20.82 -11.18 5.93
C THR A 302 -19.55 -10.77 6.67
N GLY A 303 -19.72 -10.20 7.86
CA GLY A 303 -18.60 -9.91 8.76
C GLY A 303 -17.71 -11.15 8.95
N GLY A 304 -16.39 -10.97 9.01
CA GLY A 304 -15.45 -12.06 9.23
C GLY A 304 -14.93 -12.78 8.00
N TRP A 305 -15.31 -12.35 6.81
CA TRP A 305 -14.67 -12.80 5.57
C TRP A 305 -13.30 -12.15 5.39
N MET A 306 -12.22 -12.92 5.35
CA MET A 306 -10.86 -12.38 5.15
C MET A 306 -10.75 -11.75 3.76
N CYS A 307 -10.61 -10.43 3.73
CA CYS A 307 -10.49 -9.66 2.49
C CYS A 307 -9.05 -9.30 2.15
N ARG A 308 -8.13 -9.35 3.13
CA ARG A 308 -6.70 -9.22 2.86
C ARG A 308 -5.91 -10.23 3.69
N GLN A 309 -5.01 -10.93 3.01
CA GLN A 309 -4.05 -11.82 3.65
C GLN A 309 -2.83 -11.02 4.14
N PRO A 310 -2.20 -11.44 5.26
CA PRO A 310 -0.97 -10.83 5.70
C PRO A 310 0.18 -11.19 4.75
N LEU A 311 1.02 -10.21 4.40
CA LEU A 311 2.19 -10.38 3.52
C LEU A 311 3.39 -11.02 4.23
N GLY A 312 3.39 -11.01 5.57
CA GLY A 312 4.46 -11.57 6.39
C GLY A 312 4.08 -11.54 7.86
N GLU A 313 5.00 -11.99 8.74
CA GLU A 313 4.72 -12.10 10.18
C GLU A 313 4.46 -10.75 10.88
N CYS A 314 4.97 -9.65 10.31
CA CYS A 314 4.75 -8.29 10.81
C CYS A 314 3.45 -7.65 10.32
N ASP A 315 2.71 -8.34 9.45
CA ASP A 315 1.46 -7.86 8.88
C ASP A 315 0.27 -8.58 9.52
N LEU A 316 -0.88 -7.92 9.63
CA LEU A 316 -2.09 -8.49 10.24
C LEU A 316 -3.16 -8.72 9.18
N PRO A 317 -4.06 -9.71 9.34
CA PRO A 317 -5.16 -9.93 8.39
C PRO A 317 -6.31 -8.95 8.59
N GLU A 318 -6.97 -8.55 7.50
CA GLU A 318 -8.22 -7.79 7.53
C GLU A 318 -9.41 -8.61 7.04
N HIS A 319 -10.54 -8.34 7.68
CA HIS A 319 -11.78 -9.03 7.45
C HIS A 319 -12.88 -8.02 7.14
N CYS A 320 -13.77 -8.38 6.21
CA CYS A 320 -14.96 -7.62 5.91
C CYS A 320 -15.75 -7.37 7.20
N THR A 321 -16.28 -6.16 7.35
CA THR A 321 -17.07 -5.76 8.52
C THR A 321 -18.51 -6.26 8.43
N GLY A 322 -18.99 -6.59 7.22
CA GLY A 322 -20.41 -6.85 6.94
C GLY A 322 -21.24 -5.61 6.63
N THR A 323 -20.65 -4.41 6.75
CA THR A 323 -21.34 -3.12 6.61
C THR A 323 -20.75 -2.24 5.52
N SER A 324 -19.61 -2.63 4.94
CA SER A 324 -18.89 -1.88 3.92
C SER A 324 -18.49 -2.83 2.77
N PRO A 325 -18.54 -2.36 1.51
CA PRO A 325 -18.04 -3.12 0.36
C PRO A 325 -16.51 -3.12 0.27
N TYR A 326 -15.85 -2.26 1.04
CA TYR A 326 -14.40 -2.13 1.09
C TYR A 326 -13.83 -2.93 2.26
N CYS A 327 -12.64 -3.52 2.03
CA CYS A 327 -11.85 -4.07 3.13
C CYS A 327 -11.43 -2.94 4.07
N PRO A 328 -11.37 -3.17 5.39
CA PRO A 328 -10.79 -2.19 6.32
C PRO A 328 -9.36 -1.79 5.92
N PRO A 329 -8.90 -0.60 6.34
CA PRO A 329 -7.52 -0.18 6.11
C PRO A 329 -6.51 -1.22 6.61
N ASN A 330 -5.42 -1.41 5.86
CA ASN A 330 -4.31 -2.28 6.28
C ASN A 330 -3.74 -1.80 7.62
N VAL A 331 -3.74 -2.70 8.60
CA VAL A 331 -3.03 -2.57 9.85
C VAL A 331 -2.00 -3.67 9.97
N PHE A 332 -0.91 -3.37 10.64
CA PHE A 332 0.22 -4.27 10.82
C PHE A 332 0.68 -4.23 12.27
N ARG A 333 1.56 -5.15 12.68
CA ARG A 333 2.10 -5.16 14.04
C ARG A 333 2.80 -3.84 14.36
N GLN A 334 2.67 -3.37 15.59
CA GLN A 334 3.34 -2.15 16.03
C GLN A 334 4.86 -2.24 15.78
N ASN A 335 5.46 -1.11 15.40
CA ASN A 335 6.91 -1.02 15.25
C ASN A 335 7.60 -1.47 16.54
N GLY A 336 8.67 -2.25 16.43
CA GLY A 336 9.40 -2.81 17.57
C GLY A 336 8.93 -4.18 18.05
N GLU A 337 7.81 -4.71 17.53
CA GLU A 337 7.41 -6.09 17.77
C GLU A 337 8.47 -7.07 17.24
N PRO A 338 8.88 -8.10 17.99
CA PRO A 338 9.91 -9.04 17.55
C PRO A 338 9.45 -9.88 16.36
N CYS A 339 10.37 -10.16 15.44
CA CYS A 339 10.16 -10.95 14.24
C CYS A 339 11.41 -11.78 13.89
N GLU A 340 11.32 -12.72 12.95
CA GLU A 340 12.36 -13.72 12.64
C GLU A 340 12.89 -14.41 13.92
N GLU A 341 12.01 -15.04 14.70
CA GLU A 341 12.36 -15.67 15.99
C GLU A 341 13.07 -14.72 16.98
N ALA A 342 12.63 -13.45 17.01
CA ALA A 342 13.21 -12.36 17.80
C ALA A 342 14.66 -11.97 17.40
N SER A 343 15.09 -12.34 16.19
CA SER A 343 16.37 -11.89 15.64
C SER A 343 16.29 -10.54 14.92
N SER A 344 15.08 -10.03 14.66
CA SER A 344 14.84 -8.67 14.18
C SER A 344 13.52 -8.09 14.74
N TYR A 345 13.16 -6.88 14.29
CA TYR A 345 11.96 -6.19 14.74
C TYR A 345 11.12 -5.66 13.58
N CYS A 346 9.80 -5.75 13.73
CA CYS A 346 8.83 -5.20 12.80
C CYS A 346 9.00 -3.69 12.70
N TYR A 347 9.01 -3.17 11.47
CA TYR A 347 8.95 -1.74 11.23
C TYR A 347 8.14 -1.45 9.97
N SER A 348 7.09 -0.64 10.11
CA SER A 348 6.14 -0.32 9.04
C SER A 348 5.57 -1.56 8.35
N GLY A 349 5.30 -2.62 9.13
CA GLY A 349 4.70 -3.88 8.65
C GLY A 349 5.67 -4.85 7.98
N VAL A 350 6.97 -4.55 7.95
CA VAL A 350 8.00 -5.41 7.36
C VAL A 350 8.97 -5.88 8.42
N CYS A 351 9.33 -7.17 8.38
CA CYS A 351 10.47 -7.70 9.13
C CYS A 351 11.73 -7.58 8.26
N ALA A 352 12.52 -6.52 8.47
CA ALA A 352 13.75 -6.33 7.73
C ALA A 352 14.93 -6.94 8.50
N SER A 353 15.81 -7.64 7.79
CA SER A 353 17.08 -8.14 8.34
C SER A 353 18.23 -7.79 7.40
N PHE A 354 19.46 -7.86 7.90
CA PHE A 354 20.63 -7.63 7.05
C PHE A 354 20.68 -8.62 5.88
N ASN A 355 20.30 -9.88 6.13
CA ASN A 355 20.34 -10.92 5.11
C ASN A 355 19.27 -10.67 4.04
N THR A 356 18.04 -10.37 4.43
CA THR A 356 16.97 -10.10 3.46
C THR A 356 17.29 -8.87 2.62
N GLN A 357 17.82 -7.79 3.22
CA GLN A 357 18.30 -6.64 2.45
C GLN A 357 19.46 -6.98 1.51
N CYS A 358 20.46 -7.74 1.98
CA CYS A 358 21.54 -8.18 1.11
C CYS A 358 21.02 -9.01 -0.07
N GLN A 359 20.02 -9.86 0.14
CA GLN A 359 19.43 -10.70 -0.91
C GLN A 359 18.61 -9.87 -1.91
N MET A 360 17.89 -8.85 -1.43
CA MET A 360 17.24 -7.87 -2.31
C MET A 360 18.26 -7.12 -3.17
N LEU A 361 19.39 -6.71 -2.59
CA LEU A 361 20.41 -5.96 -3.32
C LEU A 361 21.23 -6.84 -4.27
N TRP A 362 21.71 -8.01 -3.83
CA TRP A 362 22.72 -8.80 -4.53
C TRP A 362 22.20 -10.14 -5.08
N GLY A 363 20.91 -10.42 -4.89
CA GLY A 363 20.29 -11.67 -5.30
C GLY A 363 20.46 -12.81 -4.30
N PRO A 364 19.90 -14.00 -4.63
CA PRO A 364 19.95 -15.16 -3.76
C PRO A 364 21.41 -15.56 -3.47
N ASN A 365 21.68 -16.08 -2.26
CA ASN A 365 23.01 -16.44 -1.73
C ASN A 365 23.90 -15.28 -1.27
N SER A 366 23.37 -14.07 -1.12
CA SER A 366 24.06 -13.02 -0.36
C SER A 366 23.64 -13.05 1.12
N THR A 367 24.54 -12.59 1.97
CA THR A 367 24.35 -12.53 3.43
C THR A 367 24.99 -11.27 4.01
N ARG A 368 24.66 -10.96 5.26
CA ARG A 368 25.31 -9.92 6.07
C ARG A 368 26.82 -10.12 6.09
N ALA A 369 27.59 -9.05 5.84
CA ALA A 369 29.03 -9.09 6.01
C ALA A 369 29.44 -9.20 7.49
N PRO A 370 30.65 -9.68 7.80
CA PRO A 370 31.14 -9.75 9.18
C PRO A 370 31.13 -8.38 9.87
N PRO A 371 30.91 -8.31 11.20
CA PRO A 371 30.80 -7.03 11.93
C PRO A 371 31.98 -6.07 11.71
N VAL A 372 33.18 -6.61 11.46
CA VAL A 372 34.37 -5.81 11.14
C VAL A 372 34.14 -4.90 9.94
N CYS A 373 33.43 -5.37 8.91
CA CYS A 373 33.13 -4.59 7.70
C CYS A 373 32.36 -3.32 8.02
N PHE A 374 31.29 -3.45 8.81
CA PHE A 374 30.52 -2.29 9.28
C PHE A 374 31.41 -1.36 10.11
N SER A 375 32.17 -1.91 11.06
CA SER A 375 32.99 -1.10 11.98
C SER A 375 34.16 -0.38 11.31
N SER A 376 34.66 -0.88 10.19
CA SER A 376 35.79 -0.30 9.45
C SER A 376 35.36 0.60 8.31
N VAL A 377 34.26 0.27 7.63
CA VAL A 377 33.77 1.05 6.47
C VAL A 377 32.91 2.22 6.93
N ASN A 378 31.94 1.99 7.81
CA ASN A 378 30.96 3.03 8.18
C ASN A 378 31.52 4.17 9.06
N LYS A 379 32.67 3.95 9.72
CA LYS A 379 33.37 4.99 10.47
C LYS A 379 34.13 5.98 9.59
N GLN A 380 34.35 5.66 8.30
CA GLN A 380 35.11 6.52 7.42
C GLN A 380 34.37 7.82 7.09
N GLY A 381 33.03 7.82 7.15
CA GLY A 381 32.23 9.01 6.86
C GLY A 381 32.44 9.48 5.43
N ASN A 382 32.32 8.57 4.47
CA ASN A 382 32.46 8.86 3.05
C ASN A 382 31.32 8.20 2.25
N LYS A 383 31.35 8.33 0.92
CA LYS A 383 30.32 7.74 0.05
C LYS A 383 30.20 6.23 0.16
N TYR A 384 31.19 5.53 0.72
CA TYR A 384 31.24 4.08 0.84
C TYR A 384 30.74 3.57 2.19
N GLY A 385 30.84 4.40 3.24
CA GLY A 385 30.43 4.06 4.59
C GLY A 385 30.17 5.30 5.42
N ASN A 386 28.93 5.45 5.87
CA ASN A 386 28.46 6.59 6.63
C ASN A 386 27.16 6.25 7.37
N CYS A 387 26.74 7.14 8.28
CA CYS A 387 25.47 7.15 8.98
C CYS A 387 24.60 8.31 8.47
N GLY A 388 24.48 8.43 7.16
CA GLY A 388 23.75 9.50 6.48
C GLY A 388 24.64 10.66 6.06
N GLN A 389 23.98 11.73 5.61
CA GLN A 389 24.61 12.96 5.13
C GLN A 389 24.06 14.16 5.91
N MET A 390 24.91 15.17 6.12
CA MET A 390 24.48 16.48 6.57
C MET A 390 23.79 17.25 5.42
N PRO A 391 23.01 18.30 5.70
CA PRO A 391 22.33 19.11 4.67
C PRO A 391 23.25 19.77 3.63
N ASN A 392 24.56 19.81 3.88
CA ASN A 392 25.59 20.30 2.96
C ASN A 392 26.21 19.19 2.10
N GLY A 393 25.66 17.98 2.13
CA GLY A 393 26.13 16.80 1.37
C GLY A 393 27.30 16.05 2.01
N THR A 394 27.86 16.55 3.13
CA THR A 394 28.99 15.88 3.79
C THR A 394 28.53 14.62 4.48
N TYR A 395 29.24 13.50 4.27
CA TYR A 395 28.94 12.23 4.89
C TYR A 395 29.24 12.22 6.39
N ILE A 396 28.33 11.65 7.17
CA ILE A 396 28.46 11.56 8.63
C ILE A 396 29.17 10.24 8.97
N PRO A 397 30.36 10.26 9.60
CA PRO A 397 30.99 9.04 10.10
C PRO A 397 30.15 8.44 11.23
N CYS A 398 29.96 7.12 11.20
CA CYS A 398 29.21 6.43 12.24
C CYS A 398 29.99 6.39 13.57
N SER A 399 29.26 6.53 14.68
CA SER A 399 29.80 6.22 16.01
C SER A 399 30.00 4.71 16.17
N ASN A 400 30.80 4.27 17.15
CA ASN A 400 30.98 2.85 17.46
C ASN A 400 29.65 2.11 17.71
N LYS A 401 28.67 2.79 18.29
CA LYS A 401 27.36 2.20 18.60
C LYS A 401 26.48 2.07 17.35
N ASP A 402 26.68 2.94 16.37
CA ASP A 402 25.78 3.09 15.21
C ASP A 402 26.32 2.44 13.93
N VAL A 403 27.53 1.86 13.95
CA VAL A 403 28.17 1.31 12.76
C VAL A 403 27.33 0.27 12.02
N HIS A 404 26.43 -0.43 12.71
CA HIS A 404 25.52 -1.42 12.12
C HIS A 404 24.24 -0.81 11.52
N CYS A 405 23.99 0.49 11.69
CA CYS A 405 22.83 1.20 11.16
C CYS A 405 23.19 2.22 10.07
N GLY A 406 24.46 2.27 9.66
CA GLY A 406 24.92 3.05 8.53
C GLY A 406 24.63 2.38 7.18
N ARG A 407 25.58 2.47 6.25
CA ARG A 407 25.51 1.72 4.99
C ARG A 407 25.57 0.22 5.20
N LEU A 408 24.75 -0.50 4.43
CA LEU A 408 24.68 -1.95 4.43
C LEU A 408 25.95 -2.55 3.83
N GLN A 409 26.47 -3.59 4.49
CA GLN A 409 27.63 -4.36 4.03
C GLN A 409 27.24 -5.83 3.88
N CYS A 410 27.51 -6.40 2.72
CA CYS A 410 27.12 -7.75 2.32
C CYS A 410 28.32 -8.60 1.89
N GLN A 411 28.09 -9.90 1.77
CA GLN A 411 29.01 -10.87 1.16
C GLN A 411 28.21 -11.89 0.32
N GLY A 412 28.85 -12.50 -0.69
CA GLY A 412 28.17 -13.43 -1.60
C GLY A 412 27.22 -12.76 -2.58
N GLY A 413 26.30 -13.55 -3.15
CA GLY A 413 25.36 -13.12 -4.20
C GLY A 413 25.98 -12.97 -5.58
N ASN A 414 25.26 -12.28 -6.47
CA ASN A 414 25.64 -12.03 -7.86
C ASN A 414 26.79 -11.01 -7.97
N ASP A 415 27.50 -11.06 -9.10
CA ASP A 415 28.59 -10.11 -9.39
C ASP A 415 28.11 -8.66 -9.60
N ARG A 416 26.80 -8.45 -9.81
CA ARG A 416 26.18 -7.12 -9.86
C ARG A 416 24.91 -7.10 -9.03
N PRO A 417 24.58 -5.98 -8.38
CA PRO A 417 23.33 -5.90 -7.66
C PRO A 417 22.14 -5.94 -8.62
N LEU A 418 21.00 -6.40 -8.12
CA LEU A 418 19.76 -6.52 -8.87
C LEU A 418 19.07 -5.15 -9.08
N LEU A 419 19.38 -4.17 -8.24
CA LEU A 419 18.90 -2.80 -8.34
C LEU A 419 19.95 -1.93 -9.06
N GLY A 420 19.51 -1.10 -10.01
CA GLY A 420 20.38 -0.15 -10.73
C GLY A 420 21.44 -0.79 -11.64
N THR A 421 21.43 -0.44 -12.93
CA THR A 421 22.40 -0.95 -13.91
C THR A 421 23.75 -0.21 -13.85
N SER A 422 23.79 0.90 -13.11
CA SER A 422 24.94 1.75 -12.78
C SER A 422 25.29 1.73 -11.28
N ALA A 423 25.26 0.55 -10.65
CA ALA A 423 25.78 0.41 -9.29
C ALA A 423 27.32 0.39 -9.26
N GLU A 424 27.94 1.29 -8.49
CA GLU A 424 29.36 1.21 -8.15
C GLU A 424 29.52 0.14 -7.06
N ILE A 425 30.06 -1.01 -7.47
CA ILE A 425 30.34 -2.12 -6.56
C ILE A 425 31.61 -1.80 -5.79
N LEU A 426 31.49 -1.74 -4.47
CA LEU A 426 32.57 -1.33 -3.61
C LEU A 426 33.04 -2.53 -2.82
N THR A 427 34.23 -3.01 -3.16
CA THR A 427 34.85 -4.13 -2.47
C THR A 427 36.01 -3.62 -1.64
N THR A 428 35.80 -3.47 -0.33
CA THR A 428 36.85 -3.05 0.60
C THR A 428 37.45 -4.28 1.26
N LYS A 429 38.77 -4.48 1.13
CA LYS A 429 39.49 -5.51 1.89
C LYS A 429 39.88 -4.95 3.24
N VAL A 430 39.42 -5.59 4.31
CA VAL A 430 39.74 -5.21 5.69
C VAL A 430 40.55 -6.31 6.34
N LYS A 431 41.72 -5.96 6.88
CA LYS A 431 42.54 -6.91 7.65
C LYS A 431 42.17 -6.82 9.13
N PHE A 432 41.85 -7.95 9.73
CA PHE A 432 41.58 -8.04 11.16
C PHE A 432 42.04 -9.39 11.71
N ASN A 433 42.80 -9.38 12.81
CA ASN A 433 43.38 -10.59 13.42
C ASN A 433 44.01 -11.56 12.40
N TYR A 434 44.90 -11.05 11.54
CA TYR A 434 45.62 -11.82 10.51
C TYR A 434 44.73 -12.49 9.44
N SER A 435 43.44 -12.17 9.41
CA SER A 435 42.49 -12.62 8.39
C SER A 435 42.06 -11.46 7.50
N ASP A 436 41.95 -11.72 6.21
CA ASP A 436 41.47 -10.75 5.22
C ASP A 436 39.96 -10.95 5.03
N PHE A 437 39.18 -9.89 5.27
CA PHE A 437 37.74 -9.86 5.07
C PHE A 437 37.40 -9.02 3.84
N VAL A 438 36.46 -9.51 3.04
CA VAL A 438 35.96 -8.81 1.86
C VAL A 438 34.61 -8.18 2.21
N CYS A 439 34.59 -6.86 2.30
CA CYS A 439 33.42 -6.07 2.64
C CYS A 439 32.82 -5.52 1.36
N ARG A 440 31.63 -6.00 0.98
CA ARG A 440 30.97 -5.55 -0.22
C ARG A 440 29.84 -4.58 0.11
N GLY A 441 30.04 -3.34 -0.28
CA GLY A 441 29.01 -2.32 -0.32
C GLY A 441 28.61 -2.02 -1.76
N THR A 442 27.55 -1.24 -1.91
CA THR A 442 27.16 -0.66 -3.19
C THR A 442 26.85 0.80 -2.96
N TYR A 443 27.29 1.62 -3.90
CA TYR A 443 26.78 2.96 -4.09
C TYR A 443 26.02 2.92 -5.40
N PHE A 444 24.70 3.07 -5.33
CA PHE A 444 23.93 3.05 -6.55
C PHE A 444 23.96 4.43 -7.20
N HIS A 445 24.50 4.53 -8.42
CA HIS A 445 24.20 5.66 -9.30
C HIS A 445 22.88 5.31 -9.99
N LEU A 446 21.77 5.39 -9.24
CA LEU A 446 20.41 5.09 -9.74
C LEU A 446 19.88 6.11 -10.75
N GLY A 447 20.75 7.01 -11.23
CA GLY A 447 20.40 8.27 -11.88
C GLY A 447 20.55 9.43 -10.91
N ASP A 448 20.66 10.64 -11.44
CA ASP A 448 20.73 11.88 -10.65
C ASP A 448 19.37 12.22 -10.00
N ASP A 449 18.37 11.37 -10.17
CA ASP A 449 16.96 11.50 -9.77
C ASP A 449 16.55 10.48 -8.69
N VAL A 450 17.49 9.73 -8.07
CA VAL A 450 17.13 8.74 -7.05
C VAL A 450 18.02 8.76 -5.80
N SER A 451 17.41 8.76 -4.61
CA SER A 451 18.11 8.62 -3.32
C SER A 451 18.43 7.15 -2.97
N ASP A 452 19.55 6.95 -2.26
CA ASP A 452 20.24 5.67 -2.16
C ASP A 452 19.56 4.61 -1.25
N PRO A 453 19.20 3.42 -1.79
CA PRO A 453 18.61 2.32 -1.02
C PRO A 453 19.61 1.50 -0.20
N ALA A 454 20.93 1.76 -0.30
CA ALA A 454 21.97 0.96 0.36
C ALA A 454 22.19 1.28 1.86
N MET A 455 21.24 1.96 2.50
CA MET A 455 21.24 2.18 3.95
C MET A 455 20.51 1.05 4.65
N VAL A 456 20.99 0.65 5.83
CA VAL A 456 20.31 -0.37 6.63
C VAL A 456 18.89 0.08 6.96
N ALA A 457 17.90 -0.75 6.61
CA ALA A 457 16.50 -0.46 6.85
C ALA A 457 16.18 -0.32 8.34
N GLN A 458 15.19 0.52 8.65
CA GLN A 458 14.71 0.72 10.00
C GLN A 458 14.07 -0.57 10.55
N GLY A 459 14.14 -0.78 11.87
CA GLY A 459 13.70 -2.03 12.51
C GLY A 459 14.74 -3.15 12.52
N THR A 460 15.73 -3.12 11.62
CA THR A 460 16.80 -4.14 11.59
C THR A 460 17.52 -4.21 12.94
N ALA A 461 17.59 -5.39 13.55
CA ALA A 461 18.30 -5.56 14.82
C ALA A 461 19.79 -5.19 14.69
N CYS A 462 20.28 -4.35 15.59
CA CYS A 462 21.67 -3.88 15.63
C CYS A 462 22.41 -4.29 16.91
N GLY A 463 21.70 -4.91 17.86
CA GLY A 463 22.21 -5.45 19.11
C GLY A 463 21.09 -6.13 19.89
N LEU A 464 21.42 -6.65 21.08
CA LEU A 464 20.42 -7.17 22.01
C LEU A 464 19.46 -6.04 22.39
N ASP A 465 18.16 -6.27 22.27
CA ASP A 465 17.07 -5.32 22.54
C ASP A 465 17.23 -3.97 21.81
N LYS A 466 17.85 -3.98 20.62
CA LYS A 466 18.13 -2.78 19.85
C LYS A 466 17.86 -2.93 18.36
N ALA A 467 17.29 -1.89 17.78
CA ALA A 467 16.98 -1.80 16.36
C ALA A 467 17.53 -0.51 15.73
N CYS A 468 17.78 -0.55 14.43
CA CYS A 468 18.15 0.61 13.67
C CYS A 468 16.97 1.57 13.49
N TRP A 469 17.18 2.83 13.87
CA TRP A 469 16.22 3.91 13.70
C TRP A 469 16.96 5.22 13.41
N ASN A 470 16.61 5.91 12.31
CA ASN A 470 17.31 7.11 11.82
C ASN A 470 18.85 6.95 11.81
N GLN A 471 19.33 5.85 11.21
CA GLN A 471 20.76 5.50 11.10
C GLN A 471 21.50 5.39 12.44
N ARG A 472 20.77 5.19 13.55
CA ARG A 472 21.33 4.97 14.88
C ARG A 472 20.85 3.65 15.47
N CYS A 473 21.68 3.02 16.28
CA CYS A 473 21.31 1.81 16.99
C CYS A 473 20.65 2.17 18.32
N GLN A 474 19.33 2.04 18.38
CA GLN A 474 18.49 2.54 19.47
C GLN A 474 17.81 1.39 20.20
N ASP A 475 17.42 1.66 21.45
CA ASP A 475 16.66 0.72 22.27
C ASP A 475 15.24 0.52 21.73
N VAL A 476 14.76 -0.73 21.69
CA VAL A 476 13.42 -1.04 21.17
C VAL A 476 12.29 -0.49 22.03
N SER A 477 12.54 -0.21 23.31
CA SER A 477 11.58 0.45 24.21
C SER A 477 11.11 1.80 23.69
N LEU A 478 11.90 2.48 22.85
CA LEU A 478 11.49 3.75 22.20
C LEU A 478 10.25 3.60 21.32
N PHE A 479 9.95 2.40 20.82
CA PHE A 479 8.76 2.18 20.02
C PHE A 479 7.49 1.97 20.85
N GLY A 480 7.61 1.77 22.18
CA GLY A 480 6.49 1.72 23.12
C GLY A 480 5.55 0.53 22.90
N VAL A 481 6.08 -0.65 22.56
CA VAL A 481 5.29 -1.87 22.33
C VAL A 481 4.63 -2.35 23.62
N ASP A 482 5.39 -2.42 24.72
CA ASP A 482 4.92 -2.91 26.02
C ASP A 482 3.72 -2.11 26.57
N ASP A 483 3.77 -0.79 26.39
CA ASP A 483 2.70 0.14 26.81
C ASP A 483 1.37 -0.16 26.10
N CYS A 484 1.43 -0.63 24.86
CA CYS A 484 0.23 -1.00 24.12
C CYS A 484 -0.19 -2.43 24.45
N GLN A 485 0.74 -3.38 24.44
CA GLN A 485 0.47 -4.80 24.66
C GLN A 485 -0.15 -5.07 26.04
N SER A 486 0.24 -4.31 27.06
CA SER A 486 -0.37 -4.38 28.40
C SER A 486 -1.88 -4.12 28.42
N LYS A 487 -2.43 -3.43 27.41
CA LYS A 487 -3.87 -3.16 27.29
C LYS A 487 -4.64 -4.29 26.63
N CYS A 488 -3.96 -5.23 25.98
CA CYS A 488 -4.58 -6.32 25.22
C CYS A 488 -4.83 -7.58 26.06
N ASN A 489 -4.73 -7.49 27.39
CA ASN A 489 -5.02 -8.55 28.36
C ASN A 489 -4.32 -9.91 28.06
N GLY A 490 -3.19 -9.90 27.33
CA GLY A 490 -2.47 -11.12 26.93
C GLY A 490 -3.20 -11.97 25.88
N HIS A 491 -4.20 -11.42 25.21
CA HIS A 491 -5.08 -12.10 24.26
C HIS A 491 -5.11 -11.43 22.88
N GLY A 492 -3.98 -10.81 22.52
CA GLY A 492 -3.81 -10.13 21.25
C GLY A 492 -2.48 -9.39 21.18
N VAL A 493 -2.27 -8.74 20.03
CA VAL A 493 -1.08 -7.94 19.74
C VAL A 493 -1.48 -6.50 19.46
N CYS A 494 -0.54 -5.57 19.58
CA CYS A 494 -0.83 -4.19 19.24
C CYS A 494 -0.62 -3.95 17.74
N ASN A 495 -1.58 -3.27 17.12
CA ASN A 495 -1.50 -2.88 15.72
C ASN A 495 -0.86 -1.48 15.54
N SER A 496 -0.63 -1.09 14.29
CA SER A 496 -0.01 0.18 13.90
C SER A 496 -0.80 1.44 14.32
N ASN A 497 -2.09 1.30 14.62
CA ASN A 497 -2.95 2.36 15.17
C ASN A 497 -2.95 2.41 16.71
N LYS A 498 -2.14 1.58 17.37
CA LYS A 498 -2.08 1.43 18.83
C LYS A 498 -3.35 0.84 19.47
N ASN A 499 -4.11 0.06 18.69
CA ASN A 499 -5.25 -0.70 19.17
C ASN A 499 -4.91 -2.20 19.23
N CYS A 500 -5.65 -2.96 20.04
CA CYS A 500 -5.45 -4.39 20.12
C CYS A 500 -6.06 -5.10 18.90
N HIS A 501 -5.30 -6.04 18.35
CA HIS A 501 -5.74 -7.05 17.42
C HIS A 501 -5.85 -8.37 18.19
N CYS A 502 -7.08 -8.72 18.57
CA CYS A 502 -7.38 -9.81 19.47
C CYS A 502 -7.33 -11.16 18.78
N ASP A 503 -6.86 -12.16 19.52
CA ASP A 503 -6.92 -13.54 19.10
C ASP A 503 -8.36 -14.01 18.97
N VAL A 504 -8.57 -15.00 18.10
CA VAL A 504 -9.88 -15.62 17.93
C VAL A 504 -10.35 -16.20 19.27
N GLY A 505 -11.53 -15.78 19.70
CA GLY A 505 -12.08 -16.10 21.02
C GLY A 505 -12.17 -14.89 21.94
N TRP A 506 -11.52 -13.77 21.59
CA TRP A 506 -11.53 -12.52 22.35
C TRP A 506 -12.07 -11.35 21.54
N ALA A 507 -12.66 -10.36 22.22
CA ALA A 507 -13.32 -9.21 21.60
C ALA A 507 -12.43 -7.95 21.72
N PRO A 508 -12.26 -7.16 20.65
CA PRO A 508 -11.76 -5.80 20.79
C PRO A 508 -12.72 -4.94 21.65
N PRO A 509 -12.26 -3.84 22.26
CA PRO A 509 -11.01 -3.14 21.99
C PRO A 509 -9.79 -3.57 22.81
N ASP A 510 -9.98 -4.27 23.92
CA ASP A 510 -8.93 -4.59 24.90
C ASP A 510 -8.66 -6.10 25.04
N CYS A 511 -9.36 -6.94 24.28
CA CYS A 511 -9.27 -8.41 24.33
C CYS A 511 -9.60 -8.98 25.72
N ARG A 512 -10.42 -8.28 26.51
CA ARG A 512 -10.80 -8.71 27.87
C ARG A 512 -11.97 -9.68 27.91
N TYR A 513 -12.88 -9.59 26.96
CA TYR A 513 -14.10 -10.39 26.92
C TYR A 513 -14.07 -11.36 25.75
N THR A 514 -14.87 -12.42 25.82
CA THR A 514 -14.98 -13.41 24.74
C THR A 514 -15.58 -12.79 23.48
N GLY A 515 -15.05 -13.13 22.31
CA GLY A 515 -15.50 -12.56 21.04
C GLY A 515 -14.99 -13.27 19.79
N HIS A 516 -15.15 -12.60 18.65
CA HIS A 516 -14.84 -13.17 17.33
C HIS A 516 -13.40 -12.92 16.87
N GLY A 517 -12.54 -12.32 17.69
CA GLY A 517 -11.17 -11.90 17.33
C GLY A 517 -11.15 -10.67 16.43
N GLY A 518 -9.95 -10.28 16.01
CA GLY A 518 -9.71 -9.13 15.15
C GLY A 518 -9.58 -7.83 15.93
N SER A 519 -9.78 -6.70 15.26
CA SER A 519 -9.57 -5.37 15.84
C SER A 519 -10.71 -4.42 15.50
N VAL A 520 -10.79 -3.32 16.23
CA VAL A 520 -11.62 -2.17 15.82
C VAL A 520 -11.21 -1.64 14.43
N ASP A 521 -9.97 -1.90 14.01
CA ASP A 521 -9.43 -1.45 12.73
C ASP A 521 -9.52 -2.48 11.59
N SER A 522 -9.69 -3.78 11.87
CA SER A 522 -9.47 -4.86 10.89
C SER A 522 -10.68 -5.81 10.73
N GLY A 523 -11.83 -5.43 11.29
CA GLY A 523 -13.03 -6.27 11.33
C GLY A 523 -12.89 -7.50 12.24
N PRO A 524 -13.98 -8.27 12.45
CA PRO A 524 -13.94 -9.48 13.28
C PRO A 524 -13.20 -10.61 12.56
N ALA A 525 -12.38 -11.39 13.26
CA ALA A 525 -11.61 -12.49 12.63
C ALA A 525 -12.46 -13.74 12.29
N ARG A 526 -13.69 -13.83 12.81
CA ARG A 526 -14.67 -14.85 12.47
C ARG A 526 -16.03 -14.23 12.21
N ALA A 527 -16.80 -14.89 11.37
CA ALA A 527 -18.19 -14.53 11.21
C ALA A 527 -18.94 -14.70 12.54
N PRO A 528 -19.82 -13.76 12.91
CA PRO A 528 -20.78 -14.02 13.96
C PRO A 528 -21.57 -15.23 13.52
N ARG A 529 -21.57 -16.31 14.33
CA ARG A 529 -22.47 -17.43 14.07
C ARG A 529 -23.86 -16.82 14.05
N GLY A 530 -24.53 -16.91 12.90
CA GLY A 530 -25.91 -16.48 12.80
C GLY A 530 -26.65 -17.09 13.99
N THR A 531 -27.42 -16.26 14.69
CA THR A 531 -28.48 -16.75 15.56
C THR A 531 -29.38 -17.60 14.68
N SER A 532 -29.06 -18.90 14.57
CA SER A 532 -30.11 -19.89 14.46
C SER A 532 -31.03 -19.57 15.64
N PRO A 533 -32.34 -19.34 15.41
CA PRO A 533 -33.22 -18.99 16.50
C PRO A 533 -33.02 -20.07 17.55
N PHE A 534 -32.51 -19.67 18.72
CA PHE A 534 -32.47 -20.54 19.87
C PHE A 534 -33.87 -21.12 19.96
N LEU A 535 -34.01 -22.43 19.74
CA LEU A 535 -35.18 -23.13 20.22
C LEU A 535 -35.17 -22.86 21.73
N CYS A 536 -36.02 -21.95 22.18
CA CYS A 536 -36.42 -21.93 23.56
C CYS A 536 -37.08 -23.29 23.79
N GLU A 537 -36.32 -24.22 24.35
CA GLU A 537 -36.88 -25.43 24.91
C GLU A 537 -37.77 -24.98 26.07
N VAL A 538 -39.06 -24.98 25.82
CA VAL A 538 -40.06 -24.86 26.87
C VAL A 538 -39.95 -26.15 27.67
N VAL A 539 -39.32 -26.07 28.84
CA VAL A 539 -39.35 -27.14 29.83
C VAL A 539 -40.78 -27.24 30.35
N LEU A 540 -41.56 -28.14 29.77
CA LEU A 540 -42.74 -28.69 30.42
C LEU A 540 -42.26 -29.85 31.29
N GLY A 541 -42.58 -29.77 32.58
CA GLY A 541 -42.16 -30.74 33.57
C GLY A 541 -42.83 -32.11 33.44
N GLU A 542 -42.20 -33.02 34.18
CA GLU A 542 -42.63 -34.36 34.61
C GLU A 542 -42.45 -35.54 33.64
N GLY A 543 -41.70 -36.54 34.14
CA GLY A 543 -41.97 -37.95 33.81
C GLY A 543 -40.87 -38.71 33.08
N GLU A 544 -40.08 -39.44 33.88
CA GLU A 544 -39.41 -40.72 33.56
C GLU A 544 -38.14 -40.74 32.68
N ARG A 545 -37.12 -41.40 33.25
CA ARG A 545 -35.84 -41.76 32.63
C ARG A 545 -36.04 -42.90 31.65
N GLU A 546 -35.53 -42.74 30.43
CA GLU A 546 -34.93 -43.84 29.69
C GLU A 546 -33.57 -43.42 29.11
N THR A 547 -32.54 -44.14 29.54
CA THR A 547 -31.19 -44.07 29.01
C THR A 547 -31.09 -44.91 27.74
N VAL A 548 -30.81 -44.28 26.59
CA VAL A 548 -30.25 -44.96 25.42
C VAL A 548 -29.16 -44.08 24.82
N ALA A 549 -27.93 -44.58 24.83
CA ALA A 549 -26.77 -43.95 24.21
C ALA A 549 -26.76 -44.21 22.69
N PRO A 550 -26.31 -43.25 21.84
CA PRO A 550 -25.82 -43.55 20.51
C PRO A 550 -24.30 -43.61 20.50
N SER A 551 -23.80 -44.76 20.13
CA SER A 551 -22.43 -45.06 19.72
C SER A 551 -22.07 -44.36 18.41
N ASP A 552 -20.79 -43.97 18.33
CA ASP A 552 -20.05 -43.52 17.15
C ASP A 552 -20.35 -44.36 15.90
N ASP A 553 -20.49 -43.68 14.75
CA ASP A 553 -19.86 -44.17 13.52
C ASP A 553 -19.62 -43.01 12.53
N THR A 554 -18.34 -42.79 12.24
CA THR A 554 -17.85 -41.96 11.14
C THR A 554 -17.53 -42.87 9.94
N PRO A 555 -17.75 -42.43 8.69
CA PRO A 555 -17.05 -43.03 7.56
C PRO A 555 -16.10 -42.04 6.86
N ARG A 556 -14.85 -42.51 6.73
CA ARG A 556 -13.78 -41.99 5.88
C ARG A 556 -14.13 -42.02 4.38
N GLN A 557 -13.59 -41.04 3.66
CA GLN A 557 -13.56 -40.94 2.20
C GLN A 557 -12.64 -41.98 1.55
N GLY A 558 -13.05 -42.47 0.37
CA GLY A 558 -12.22 -43.18 -0.60
C GLY A 558 -12.49 -42.66 -2.02
N GLN A 559 -11.42 -42.36 -2.76
CA GLN A 559 -11.38 -41.89 -4.14
C GLN A 559 -11.59 -43.02 -5.15
N THR A 560 -12.17 -42.71 -6.33
CA THR A 560 -11.79 -43.32 -7.63
C THR A 560 -12.30 -42.49 -8.82
N GLU A 561 -11.47 -42.38 -9.85
CA GLU A 561 -11.69 -41.72 -11.15
C GLU A 561 -12.62 -42.51 -12.10
N GLY A 562 -13.25 -41.84 -13.08
CA GLY A 562 -13.96 -42.49 -14.18
C GLY A 562 -14.55 -41.53 -15.23
N TYR A 563 -14.21 -41.78 -16.50
CA TYR A 563 -14.40 -40.99 -17.72
C TYR A 563 -15.85 -40.85 -18.29
N LEU A 564 -15.99 -39.91 -19.24
CA LEU A 564 -16.91 -39.83 -20.42
C LEU A 564 -18.29 -39.12 -20.33
N GLN A 565 -18.28 -37.88 -20.85
CA GLN A 565 -19.12 -37.22 -21.88
C GLN A 565 -20.69 -37.26 -21.88
N PRO A 566 -21.33 -36.21 -22.47
CA PRO A 566 -22.69 -35.76 -22.15
C PRO A 566 -23.75 -36.15 -23.21
N PRO A 567 -25.03 -35.82 -22.97
CA PRO A 567 -25.86 -35.36 -24.08
C PRO A 567 -26.63 -34.07 -23.82
N THR A 568 -26.90 -33.42 -24.94
CA THR A 568 -27.61 -32.18 -25.22
C THR A 568 -29.12 -32.38 -25.41
N TYR A 569 -29.84 -31.26 -25.55
CA TYR A 569 -31.19 -31.03 -26.14
C TYR A 569 -32.46 -30.96 -25.24
N HIS A 570 -32.88 -29.70 -24.97
CA HIS A 570 -34.19 -29.01 -25.19
C HIS A 570 -35.41 -29.79 -25.75
N PRO A 571 -36.67 -29.23 -25.75
CA PRO A 571 -37.32 -28.19 -24.93
C PRO A 571 -38.84 -28.47 -24.60
N GLU A 572 -39.49 -27.48 -23.97
CA GLU A 572 -40.95 -27.18 -23.91
C GLU A 572 -41.95 -28.16 -23.27
N THR A 573 -42.68 -27.68 -22.24
CA THR A 573 -44.16 -27.61 -22.32
C THR A 573 -44.73 -26.60 -21.32
N ARG A 574 -45.57 -25.70 -21.83
CA ARG A 574 -46.53 -24.87 -21.06
C ARG A 574 -47.60 -25.77 -20.44
N LEU A 575 -48.03 -25.46 -19.21
CA LEU A 575 -49.42 -25.63 -18.81
C LEU A 575 -49.81 -24.61 -17.75
N SER A 576 -50.98 -24.03 -17.99
CA SER A 576 -51.58 -22.90 -17.31
C SER A 576 -52.84 -23.35 -16.56
N ILE A 577 -53.17 -22.57 -15.52
CA ILE A 577 -54.49 -22.41 -14.85
C ILE A 577 -54.81 -23.41 -13.72
N ALA A 578 -54.92 -22.89 -12.49
CA ALA A 578 -56.19 -22.87 -11.75
C ALA A 578 -56.10 -22.01 -10.48
N HIS A 579 -56.90 -20.94 -10.46
CA HIS A 579 -57.33 -20.26 -9.23
C HIS A 579 -58.20 -21.20 -8.39
N LYS A 580 -58.02 -21.17 -7.07
CA LYS A 580 -59.07 -21.51 -6.11
C LYS A 580 -58.96 -20.60 -4.89
N ASP A 581 -59.93 -19.69 -4.79
CA ASP A 581 -60.27 -18.96 -3.58
C ASP A 581 -60.89 -19.90 -2.53
N LEU A 582 -60.59 -19.68 -1.24
CA LEU A 582 -61.60 -19.47 -0.18
C LEU A 582 -60.95 -19.24 1.22
N ARG A 583 -61.01 -17.97 1.63
CA ARG A 583 -61.49 -17.39 2.91
C ARG A 583 -61.01 -17.89 4.30
N HIS A 584 -60.48 -16.89 5.01
CA HIS A 584 -60.76 -16.40 6.37
C HIS A 584 -60.33 -17.19 7.63
N GLY A 585 -59.46 -16.53 8.40
CA GLY A 585 -59.29 -16.66 9.84
C GLY A 585 -58.48 -15.49 10.39
N THR A 586 -59.16 -14.42 10.81
CA THR A 586 -58.59 -13.26 11.51
C THR A 586 -58.41 -13.59 12.99
N THR A 587 -57.22 -13.38 13.55
CA THR A 587 -57.01 -12.98 14.95
C THR A 587 -55.76 -12.11 15.06
N GLN A 588 -55.95 -10.94 15.67
CA GLN A 588 -54.95 -9.92 15.98
C GLN A 588 -54.05 -10.34 17.14
N GLY A 589 -52.79 -9.90 17.11
CA GLY A 589 -51.87 -9.90 18.24
C GLY A 589 -50.65 -9.04 17.90
N GLY A 590 -50.69 -7.77 18.29
CA GLY A 590 -49.61 -6.81 18.03
C GLY A 590 -48.51 -6.87 19.09
N CYS A 591 -47.29 -6.46 18.70
CA CYS A 591 -46.25 -6.00 19.60
C CYS A 591 -45.70 -4.66 19.07
N GLN A 592 -45.90 -3.60 19.86
CA GLN A 592 -45.23 -2.31 19.72
C GLN A 592 -43.86 -2.34 20.42
N PRO A 593 -42.92 -1.45 20.04
CA PRO A 593 -41.56 -1.41 20.58
C PRO A 593 -41.48 -0.75 21.96
N ARG A 594 -40.58 -1.23 22.83
CA ARG A 594 -40.25 -0.59 24.12
C ARG A 594 -39.36 0.63 23.90
N GLN A 595 -39.78 1.74 24.49
CA GLN A 595 -39.03 2.99 24.66
C GLN A 595 -37.85 2.80 25.63
N GLU A 596 -36.77 3.52 25.35
CA GLU A 596 -35.63 3.76 26.24
C GLU A 596 -36.01 4.75 27.35
N ASP A 597 -35.77 4.38 28.60
CA ASP A 597 -35.91 5.27 29.75
C ASP A 597 -34.69 6.18 29.88
N HIS A 598 -34.90 7.48 29.63
CA HIS A 598 -34.02 8.56 30.06
C HIS A 598 -34.18 8.78 31.57
N VAL A 599 -33.12 8.57 32.35
CA VAL A 599 -33.05 9.08 33.72
C VAL A 599 -32.37 10.45 33.69
N SER A 600 -33.20 11.48 33.85
CA SER A 600 -32.81 12.86 34.14
C SER A 600 -32.61 13.01 35.65
N ASP A 601 -31.41 13.40 36.09
CA ASP A 601 -31.14 13.80 37.46
C ASP A 601 -31.08 15.33 37.54
N SER A 602 -31.88 15.90 38.43
CA SER A 602 -31.83 17.32 38.75
C SER A 602 -32.18 17.51 40.23
N THR A 603 -31.29 18.13 41.00
CA THR A 603 -31.65 18.95 42.15
C THR A 603 -30.56 20.00 42.43
N HIS A 604 -31.06 21.18 42.83
CA HIS A 604 -30.40 22.46 43.01
C HIS A 604 -29.79 22.69 44.41
N PHE A 605 -29.05 23.81 44.53
CA PHE A 605 -28.65 24.62 45.71
C PHE A 605 -27.43 24.07 46.47
N LYS A 606 -26.27 24.74 46.51
CA LYS A 606 -25.97 26.13 46.92
C LYS A 606 -24.61 26.59 46.38
#